data_AF-A0A3M2M127-F1
#
_entry.id   AF-A0A3M2M127-F1
#
_cell.length_a   1.000
_cell.length_b   1.000
_cell.length_c   1.000
_cell.angle_alpha   90.00
_cell.angle_beta   90.00
_cell.angle_gamma   90.00
#
_symmetry.space_group_name_H-M   'P 1'
#
loop_
_entity.id
_entity.type
_entity.pdbx_description
1 polymer ?
#
loop_
_entity_poly.entity_id
_entity_poly.type
_entity_poly.pdbx_seq_one_letter_code
_entity_poly.pdbx_strand_id
1 'polypeptide(L)'
;MLGCPVPIEQVVARSDHAVVALQQAIAFPEGCRLGVQLAVRRGSMDRARWTRLVDRHSNGDPDVIPADGDLTFGVRFPDGSEAATAGGTFRKRAHPTGQPNPPTLIETGSGSSSGDQLYESDRQLWLWPLPPPGPFQFVIEWRILGIDTTAATLDGALIVQAAAHATPYWP
;
A
#
# COMPACT_ATOMS: atom_id res chain seq x y z
N MET A 1 -0.75 20.04 -8.34
CA MET A 1 0.36 20.58 -7.54
C MET A 1 1.50 19.59 -7.58
N LEU A 2 2.75 20.06 -7.54
CA LEU A 2 3.93 19.25 -7.27
C LEU A 2 3.94 18.90 -5.77
N GLY A 3 3.78 17.63 -5.44
CA GLY A 3 3.81 17.15 -4.06
C GLY A 3 5.22 17.17 -3.46
N CYS A 4 5.31 17.24 -2.13
CA CYS A 4 6.57 17.26 -1.41
C CYS A 4 6.96 15.84 -0.94
N PRO A 5 8.14 15.33 -1.30
CA PRO A 5 8.57 13.98 -0.90
C PRO A 5 8.98 13.91 0.57
N VAL A 6 8.66 12.79 1.22
CA VAL A 6 9.08 12.40 2.56
C VAL A 6 9.71 11.01 2.48
N PRO A 7 11.02 10.85 2.76
CA PRO A 7 11.64 9.53 2.80
C PRO A 7 11.13 8.72 3.99
N ILE A 8 10.89 7.42 3.78
CA ILE A 8 10.47 6.48 4.83
C ILE A 8 11.49 5.34 4.95
N GLU A 9 11.89 4.75 3.83
CA GLU A 9 12.97 3.74 3.73
C GLU A 9 12.87 2.58 4.75
N GLN A 10 11.67 2.05 4.94
CA GLN A 10 11.39 1.05 5.97
C GLN A 10 10.90 -0.27 5.37
N VAL A 11 11.55 -1.39 5.72
CA VAL A 11 10.98 -2.73 5.51
C VAL A 11 9.85 -2.94 6.52
N VAL A 12 8.62 -3.11 6.04
CA VAL A 12 7.42 -3.21 6.89
C VAL A 12 6.97 -4.65 7.13
N ALA A 13 7.31 -5.57 6.22
CA ALA A 13 7.05 -6.99 6.39
C ALA A 13 8.06 -7.84 5.62
N ARG A 14 8.29 -9.06 6.12
CA ARG A 14 9.16 -10.05 5.50
C ARG A 14 8.68 -11.46 5.82
N SER A 15 8.77 -12.33 4.84
CA SER A 15 8.61 -13.78 4.97
C SER A 15 9.75 -14.51 4.26
N ASP A 16 9.66 -15.84 4.17
CA ASP A 16 10.58 -16.65 3.37
C ASP A 16 10.50 -16.38 1.88
N HIS A 17 9.40 -15.79 1.38
CA HIS A 17 9.19 -15.57 -0.05
C HIS A 17 9.00 -14.12 -0.44
N ALA A 18 8.64 -13.23 0.49
CA ALA A 18 8.29 -11.85 0.18
C ALA A 18 8.96 -10.84 1.11
N VAL A 19 9.23 -9.67 0.57
CA VAL A 19 9.59 -8.45 1.30
C VAL A 19 8.65 -7.34 0.84
N VAL A 20 8.15 -6.58 1.81
CA VAL A 20 7.37 -5.36 1.58
C VAL A 20 8.09 -4.21 2.26
N ALA A 21 8.34 -3.13 1.53
CA ALA A 21 8.98 -1.93 2.05
C ALA A 21 8.19 -0.68 1.68
N LEU A 22 8.13 0.28 2.60
CA LEU A 22 7.70 1.64 2.31
C LEU A 22 8.92 2.48 1.98
N GLN A 23 8.97 3.00 0.76
CA GLN A 23 10.11 3.77 0.27
C GLN A 23 9.96 5.25 0.64
N GLN A 24 8.81 5.83 0.33
CA GLN A 24 8.55 7.26 0.50
C GLN A 24 7.05 7.56 0.57
N ALA A 25 6.71 8.74 1.07
CA ALA A 25 5.44 9.39 0.83
C ALA A 25 5.63 10.62 -0.07
N ILE A 26 4.66 10.93 -0.91
CA ILE A 26 4.56 12.23 -1.59
C ILE A 26 3.34 12.95 -1.03
N ALA A 27 3.56 14.04 -0.32
CA ALA A 27 2.54 14.78 0.41
C ALA A 27 1.95 15.92 -0.43
N PHE A 28 0.63 16.08 -0.35
CA PHE A 28 -0.16 17.14 -0.96
C PHE A 28 -1.12 17.70 0.10
N PRO A 29 -1.64 18.93 -0.04
CA PRO A 29 -2.59 19.49 0.91
C PRO A 29 -3.84 18.62 1.12
N GLU A 30 -4.28 17.88 0.10
CA GLU A 30 -5.48 17.04 0.15
C GLU A 30 -5.22 15.64 0.72
N GLY A 31 -3.98 15.16 0.73
CA GLY A 31 -3.66 13.78 1.07
C GLY A 31 -2.21 13.41 0.75
N CYS A 32 -1.87 12.13 0.83
CA CYS A 32 -0.53 11.68 0.48
C CYS A 32 -0.53 10.38 -0.31
N ARG A 33 0.46 10.23 -1.18
CA ARG A 33 0.72 8.99 -1.90
C ARG A 33 1.84 8.22 -1.22
N LEU A 34 1.59 7.01 -0.79
CA LEU A 34 2.59 6.09 -0.23
C LEU A 34 3.15 5.21 -1.35
N GLY A 35 4.48 5.21 -1.50
CA GLY A 35 5.20 4.34 -2.42
C GLY A 35 5.66 3.07 -1.71
N VAL A 36 5.09 1.93 -2.10
CA VAL A 36 5.42 0.61 -1.57
C VAL A 36 6.21 -0.18 -2.60
N GLN A 37 7.25 -0.87 -2.15
CA GLN A 37 8.02 -1.83 -2.94
C GLN A 37 7.74 -3.24 -2.47
N LEU A 38 7.53 -4.14 -3.43
CA LEU A 38 7.35 -5.56 -3.24
C LEU A 38 8.48 -6.29 -3.93
N ALA A 39 9.10 -7.24 -3.23
CA ALA A 39 10.02 -8.19 -3.84
C ALA A 39 9.62 -9.60 -3.42
N VAL A 40 9.42 -10.47 -4.40
CA VAL A 40 9.03 -11.86 -4.19
C VAL A 40 10.06 -12.77 -4.84
N ARG A 41 10.61 -13.70 -4.07
CA ARG A 41 11.52 -14.73 -4.57
C ARG A 41 10.81 -16.07 -4.69
N ARG A 42 11.06 -16.76 -5.80
CA ARG A 42 10.50 -18.08 -6.07
C ARG A 42 10.87 -19.12 -5.01
N GLY A 43 12.14 -19.16 -4.60
CA GLY A 43 12.65 -20.16 -3.67
C GLY A 43 12.39 -21.58 -4.18
N SER A 44 11.81 -22.44 -3.35
CA SER A 44 11.51 -23.85 -3.68
C SER A 44 10.21 -24.05 -4.47
N MET A 45 9.50 -22.99 -4.86
CA MET A 45 8.25 -23.14 -5.63
C MET A 45 8.52 -23.79 -6.99
N ASP A 46 7.64 -24.70 -7.41
CA ASP A 46 7.66 -25.21 -8.78
C ASP A 46 7.30 -24.10 -9.78
N ARG A 47 7.61 -24.35 -11.07
CA ARG A 47 7.42 -23.35 -12.12
C ARG A 47 5.95 -22.99 -12.33
N ALA A 48 5.04 -23.96 -12.24
CA ALA A 48 3.62 -23.73 -12.48
C ALA A 48 2.98 -22.90 -11.35
N ARG A 49 3.41 -23.12 -10.10
CA ARG A 49 3.03 -22.29 -8.95
C ARG A 49 3.61 -20.89 -9.06
N TRP A 50 4.88 -20.77 -9.47
CA TRP A 50 5.53 -19.48 -9.69
C TRP A 50 4.81 -18.65 -10.76
N THR A 51 4.56 -19.22 -11.93
CA THR A 51 3.84 -18.54 -13.02
C THR A 51 2.46 -18.06 -12.58
N ARG A 52 1.66 -18.92 -11.93
CA ARG A 52 0.35 -18.53 -11.41
C ARG A 52 0.42 -17.39 -10.38
N LEU A 53 1.44 -17.39 -9.53
CA LEU A 53 1.65 -16.32 -8.55
C LEU A 53 1.97 -15.00 -9.25
N VAL A 54 2.91 -15.00 -10.22
CA VAL A 54 3.28 -13.81 -10.99
C VAL A 54 2.09 -13.28 -11.78
N ASP A 55 1.38 -14.15 -12.51
CA ASP A 55 0.23 -13.76 -13.32
C ASP A 55 -0.86 -13.09 -12.48
N ARG A 56 -1.12 -13.62 -11.28
CA ARG A 56 -2.09 -13.04 -10.33
C ARG A 56 -1.75 -11.60 -9.92
N HIS A 57 -0.47 -11.25 -9.83
CA HIS A 57 -0.03 -9.93 -9.33
C HIS A 57 0.33 -8.95 -10.45
N SER A 58 0.75 -9.44 -11.63
CA SER A 58 1.08 -8.64 -12.81
C SER A 58 -0.15 -8.27 -13.65
N ASN A 59 -1.10 -9.21 -13.79
CA ASN A 59 -2.24 -9.07 -14.69
C ASN A 59 -3.55 -8.79 -13.95
N GLY A 60 -3.46 -8.22 -12.74
CA GLY A 60 -4.61 -7.98 -11.87
C GLY A 60 -5.73 -7.27 -12.63
N ASP A 61 -6.73 -8.05 -13.02
CA ASP A 61 -7.96 -7.53 -13.60
C ASP A 61 -8.69 -6.77 -12.49
N PRO A 62 -8.94 -5.45 -12.65
CA PRO A 62 -9.59 -4.65 -11.63
C PRO A 62 -10.99 -5.17 -11.24
N ASP A 63 -11.61 -6.02 -12.08
CA ASP A 63 -12.91 -6.63 -11.82
C ASP A 63 -12.83 -7.96 -11.04
N VAL A 64 -11.63 -8.50 -10.82
CA VAL A 64 -11.44 -9.74 -10.03
C VAL A 64 -11.45 -9.43 -8.54
N ILE A 65 -12.41 -10.05 -7.84
CA ILE A 65 -12.52 -9.97 -6.38
C ILE A 65 -11.27 -10.63 -5.77
N PRO A 66 -10.49 -9.91 -4.94
CA PRO A 66 -9.34 -10.51 -4.27
C PRO A 66 -9.77 -11.65 -3.36
N ALA A 67 -8.98 -12.73 -3.37
CA ALA A 67 -9.28 -13.90 -2.56
C ALA A 67 -8.67 -13.77 -1.17
N ASP A 68 -9.14 -14.61 -0.25
CA ASP A 68 -8.60 -14.67 1.11
C ASP A 68 -7.07 -14.86 1.08
N GLY A 69 -6.38 -13.96 1.80
CA GLY A 69 -4.93 -13.96 1.91
C GLY A 69 -4.17 -13.26 0.79
N ASP A 70 -4.87 -12.58 -0.13
CA ASP A 70 -4.26 -11.65 -1.07
C ASP A 70 -3.63 -10.43 -0.40
N LEU A 71 -2.74 -9.79 -1.15
CA LEU A 71 -2.06 -8.58 -0.74
C LEU A 71 -3.09 -7.48 -0.41
N THR A 72 -3.09 -7.07 0.84
CA THR A 72 -3.95 -6.00 1.35
C THR A 72 -3.11 -4.96 2.05
N PHE A 73 -3.37 -3.70 1.75
CA PHE A 73 -2.80 -2.57 2.48
C PHE A 73 -3.87 -1.87 3.29
N GLY A 74 -3.47 -1.27 4.41
CA GLY A 74 -4.36 -0.47 5.24
C GLY A 74 -3.63 0.56 6.09
N VAL A 75 -4.41 1.39 6.76
CA VAL A 75 -3.94 2.33 7.77
C VAL A 75 -4.84 2.29 8.99
N ARG A 76 -4.27 2.52 10.18
CA ARG A 76 -5.03 2.70 11.43
C ARG A 76 -4.52 3.94 12.16
N PHE A 77 -5.46 4.75 12.62
CA PHE A 77 -5.19 5.99 13.33
C PHE A 77 -5.49 5.88 14.83
N PRO A 78 -4.89 6.75 15.68
CA PRO A 78 -5.11 6.71 17.13
C PRO A 78 -6.56 6.93 17.58
N ASP A 79 -7.38 7.60 16.75
CA ASP A 79 -8.81 7.81 16.99
C ASP A 79 -9.68 6.57 16.68
N GLY A 80 -9.04 5.48 16.24
CA GLY A 80 -9.70 4.22 15.86
C GLY A 80 -10.23 4.19 14.44
N SER A 81 -10.06 5.27 13.65
CA SER A 81 -10.39 5.25 12.23
C SER A 81 -9.38 4.43 11.43
N GLU A 82 -9.86 3.70 10.42
CA GLU A 82 -9.04 2.84 9.58
C GLU A 82 -9.53 2.82 8.13
N ALA A 83 -8.63 2.53 7.20
CA ALA A 83 -8.93 2.31 5.78
C ALA A 83 -8.10 1.15 5.25
N ALA A 84 -8.60 0.46 4.23
CA ALA A 84 -7.89 -0.61 3.54
C ALA A 84 -8.20 -0.59 2.04
N THR A 85 -7.29 -1.11 1.23
CA THR A 85 -7.49 -1.27 -0.22
C THR A 85 -8.63 -2.24 -0.50
N ALA A 86 -9.40 -1.98 -1.56
CA ALA A 86 -10.56 -2.78 -1.93
C ALA A 86 -10.16 -4.25 -2.18
N GLY A 87 -10.91 -5.18 -1.56
CA GLY A 87 -10.69 -6.62 -1.65
C GLY A 87 -9.91 -7.26 -0.51
N GLY A 88 -9.35 -6.46 0.40
CA GLY A 88 -8.75 -6.99 1.62
C GLY A 88 -9.73 -7.18 2.78
N THR A 89 -9.46 -8.15 3.65
CA THR A 89 -10.18 -8.31 4.93
C THR A 89 -9.59 -7.41 6.01
N PHE A 90 -10.02 -6.14 6.09
CA PHE A 90 -10.03 -5.38 7.35
C PHE A 90 -11.38 -4.65 7.48
N ARG A 91 -12.08 -4.89 8.60
CA ARG A 91 -13.53 -4.69 8.75
C ARG A 91 -13.94 -3.21 8.66
N LYS A 92 -14.34 -2.78 7.46
CA LYS A 92 -15.63 -2.12 7.14
C LYS A 92 -15.67 -1.87 5.63
N ARG A 93 -16.50 -2.64 4.91
CA ARG A 93 -16.90 -2.29 3.54
C ARG A 93 -17.62 -0.93 3.62
N ALA A 94 -17.07 0.12 3.02
CA ALA A 94 -17.76 1.40 2.87
C ALA A 94 -18.79 1.33 1.72
N HIS A 95 -19.83 2.16 1.86
CA HIS A 95 -21.15 2.05 1.25
C HIS A 95 -21.20 2.23 -0.29
N PRO A 96 -22.17 1.60 -1.00
CA PRO A 96 -22.29 1.67 -2.46
C PRO A 96 -22.81 2.99 -3.06
N THR A 97 -23.15 4.02 -2.27
CA THR A 97 -23.96 5.15 -2.77
C THR A 97 -23.69 6.54 -2.15
N GLY A 98 -22.49 6.82 -1.65
CA GLY A 98 -22.16 8.16 -1.13
C GLY A 98 -20.66 8.46 -1.14
N GLN A 99 -20.30 9.74 -1.12
CA GLN A 99 -18.93 10.21 -1.00
C GLN A 99 -18.22 9.45 0.14
N PRO A 100 -17.02 8.88 -0.07
CA PRO A 100 -16.42 8.00 0.91
C PRO A 100 -16.14 8.75 2.22
N ASN A 101 -16.50 8.14 3.35
CA ASN A 101 -16.14 8.68 4.65
C ASN A 101 -14.61 8.58 4.81
N PRO A 102 -13.95 9.64 5.30
CA PRO A 102 -12.53 9.57 5.61
C PRO A 102 -12.28 8.63 6.80
N PRO A 103 -11.11 7.96 6.87
CA PRO A 103 -10.07 7.90 5.85
C PRO A 103 -10.41 6.93 4.70
N THR A 104 -9.80 7.15 3.54
CA THR A 104 -9.86 6.28 2.36
C THR A 104 -8.46 5.98 1.88
N LEU A 105 -8.20 4.71 1.53
CA LEU A 105 -6.93 4.26 0.98
C LEU A 105 -7.22 3.50 -0.32
N ILE A 106 -6.73 4.03 -1.44
CA ILE A 106 -6.93 3.44 -2.76
C ILE A 106 -5.60 3.19 -3.44
N GLU A 107 -5.49 2.09 -4.18
CA GLU A 107 -4.36 1.84 -5.06
C GLU A 107 -4.59 2.60 -6.37
N THR A 108 -3.66 3.49 -6.72
CA THR A 108 -3.77 4.42 -7.87
C THR A 108 -2.84 4.06 -9.02
N GLY A 109 -1.94 3.10 -8.81
CA GLY A 109 -1.01 2.67 -9.83
C GLY A 109 -0.04 1.62 -9.30
N SER A 110 0.48 0.84 -10.23
CA SER A 110 1.48 -0.17 -9.96
C SER A 110 2.35 -0.38 -11.18
N GLY A 111 3.63 -0.67 -10.97
CA GLY A 111 4.52 -1.26 -11.95
C GLY A 111 4.97 -2.64 -11.49
N SER A 112 5.34 -3.50 -12.43
CA SER A 112 5.91 -4.80 -12.09
C SER A 112 6.92 -5.28 -13.12
N SER A 113 7.91 -6.03 -12.64
CA SER A 113 8.87 -6.77 -13.43
C SER A 113 8.94 -8.21 -12.90
N SER A 114 9.08 -9.18 -13.80
CA SER A 114 9.11 -10.59 -13.42
C SER A 114 10.11 -11.38 -14.25
N GLY A 115 10.81 -12.30 -13.59
CA GLY A 115 11.62 -13.34 -14.22
C GLY A 115 11.39 -14.71 -13.58
N ASP A 116 12.25 -15.68 -13.91
CA ASP A 116 12.09 -17.07 -13.45
C ASP A 116 12.29 -17.27 -11.94
N GLN A 117 12.91 -16.31 -11.24
CA GLN A 117 13.30 -16.42 -9.83
C GLN A 117 12.84 -15.25 -8.96
N LEU A 118 12.55 -14.10 -9.57
CA LEU A 118 12.26 -12.85 -8.87
C LEU A 118 11.08 -12.14 -9.54
N TYR A 119 10.17 -11.65 -8.72
CA TYR A 119 9.10 -10.74 -9.09
C TYR A 119 9.24 -9.48 -8.24
N GLU A 120 9.23 -8.32 -8.87
CA GLU A 120 9.30 -7.02 -8.23
C GLU A 120 8.12 -6.18 -8.66
N SER A 121 7.56 -5.41 -7.74
CA SER A 121 6.45 -4.51 -8.06
C SER A 121 6.47 -3.29 -7.16
N ASP A 122 6.24 -2.11 -7.74
CA ASP A 122 5.92 -0.91 -6.99
C ASP A 122 4.39 -0.73 -6.93
N ARG A 123 3.90 -0.24 -5.80
CA ARG A 123 2.49 0.09 -5.57
C ARG A 123 2.38 1.53 -5.10
N GLN A 124 1.40 2.24 -5.63
CA GLN A 124 1.14 3.64 -5.34
C GLN A 124 -0.21 3.77 -4.63
N LEU A 125 -0.20 4.02 -3.33
CA LEU A 125 -1.41 4.09 -2.52
C LEU A 125 -1.75 5.55 -2.21
N TRP A 126 -2.92 6.02 -2.62
CA TRP A 126 -3.44 7.33 -2.24
C TRP A 126 -4.23 7.24 -0.94
N LEU A 127 -3.73 7.92 0.09
CA LEU A 127 -4.40 8.12 1.37
C LEU A 127 -5.06 9.50 1.38
N TRP A 128 -6.38 9.51 1.62
CA TRP A 128 -7.17 10.72 1.76
C TRP A 128 -8.04 10.66 3.01
N PRO A 129 -8.10 11.75 3.81
CA PRO A 129 -7.31 12.97 3.73
C PRO A 129 -5.87 12.72 4.22
N LEU A 130 -5.11 13.78 4.49
CA LEU A 130 -3.83 13.66 5.20
C LEU A 130 -4.00 12.91 6.53
N PRO A 131 -2.98 12.13 6.95
CA PRO A 131 -2.99 11.50 8.27
C PRO A 131 -2.99 12.56 9.38
N PRO A 132 -3.44 12.23 10.60
CA PRO A 132 -3.25 13.07 11.77
C PRO A 132 -1.76 13.43 11.95
N PRO A 133 -1.42 14.62 12.50
CA PRO A 133 -0.04 15.07 12.69
C PRO A 133 0.61 14.36 13.90
N GLY A 134 0.76 13.04 13.80
CA GLY A 134 1.33 12.17 14.80
C GLY A 134 1.47 10.74 14.29
N PRO A 135 1.96 9.80 15.14
CA PRO A 135 2.18 8.42 14.75
C PRO A 135 0.88 7.72 14.32
N PHE A 136 0.94 6.97 13.23
CA PHE A 136 -0.14 6.08 12.78
C PHE A 136 0.41 4.76 12.27
N GLN A 137 -0.44 3.76 12.10
CA GLN A 137 -0.02 2.44 11.63
C GLN A 137 -0.31 2.28 10.15
N PHE A 138 0.70 1.85 9.38
CA PHE A 138 0.52 1.22 8.08
C PHE A 138 0.39 -0.29 8.28
N VAL A 139 -0.66 -0.89 7.72
CA VAL A 139 -1.00 -2.30 7.90
C VAL A 139 -0.85 -3.03 6.58
N ILE A 140 -0.29 -4.23 6.64
CA ILE A 140 -0.06 -5.11 5.49
C ILE A 140 -0.51 -6.53 5.85
N GLU A 141 -1.19 -7.20 4.93
CA GLU A 141 -1.43 -8.64 4.99
C GLU A 141 -1.13 -9.24 3.61
N TRP A 142 -0.45 -10.38 3.58
CA TRP A 142 -0.19 -11.14 2.35
C TRP A 142 0.05 -12.62 2.68
N ARG A 143 -1.02 -13.27 3.16
CA ARG A 143 -0.94 -14.63 3.72
C ARG A 143 -0.57 -15.70 2.70
N ILE A 144 -0.88 -15.50 1.42
CA ILE A 144 -0.45 -16.41 0.35
C ILE A 144 1.09 -16.51 0.30
N LEU A 145 1.80 -15.46 0.70
CA LEU A 145 3.25 -15.43 0.83
C LEU A 145 3.73 -15.46 2.28
N GLY A 146 2.88 -15.87 3.23
CA GLY A 146 3.25 -16.06 4.63
C GLY A 146 3.46 -14.77 5.42
N ILE A 147 2.91 -13.65 4.97
CA ILE A 147 2.86 -12.41 5.76
C ILE A 147 1.47 -12.33 6.40
N ASP A 148 1.40 -12.62 7.71
CA ASP A 148 0.22 -12.32 8.51
C ASP A 148 0.03 -10.80 8.68
N THR A 149 -1.14 -10.39 9.17
CA THR A 149 -1.42 -8.98 9.49
C THR A 149 -0.27 -8.38 10.30
N THR A 150 0.48 -7.49 9.66
CA THR A 150 1.66 -6.81 10.23
C THR A 150 1.42 -5.31 10.19
N ALA A 151 1.91 -4.59 11.19
CA ALA A 151 1.77 -3.14 11.28
C ALA A 151 3.15 -2.48 11.45
N ALA A 152 3.34 -1.35 10.77
CA ALA A 152 4.50 -0.48 10.86
C ALA A 152 4.08 0.92 11.26
N THR A 153 4.80 1.54 12.19
CA THR A 153 4.51 2.91 12.62
C THR A 153 5.12 3.91 11.65
N LEU A 154 4.32 4.86 11.18
CA LEU A 154 4.75 5.99 10.35
C LEU A 154 4.54 7.30 11.11
N ASP A 155 5.39 8.29 10.83
CA ASP A 155 5.27 9.64 11.38
C ASP A 155 4.39 10.52 10.48
N GLY A 156 3.12 10.66 10.87
CA GLY A 156 2.18 11.53 10.17
C GLY A 156 2.54 13.02 10.26
N ALA A 157 3.28 13.45 11.28
CA ALA A 157 3.69 14.84 11.41
C ALA A 157 4.65 15.25 10.27
N LEU A 158 5.58 14.36 9.88
CA LEU A 158 6.47 14.61 8.74
C LEU A 158 5.69 14.75 7.42
N ILE A 159 4.67 13.92 7.22
CA ILE A 159 3.80 13.98 6.03
C ILE A 159 3.00 15.28 5.99
N VAL A 160 2.39 15.68 7.11
CA VAL A 160 1.62 16.92 7.22
C VAL A 160 2.51 18.15 7.02
N GLN A 161 3.70 18.16 7.60
CA GLN A 161 4.68 19.24 7.39
C GLN A 161 5.08 19.36 5.92
N ALA A 162 5.38 18.24 5.26
CA ALA A 162 5.72 18.23 3.84
C ALA A 162 4.56 18.70 2.96
N ALA A 163 3.32 18.36 3.29
CA ALA A 163 2.14 18.82 2.55
C ALA A 163 2.05 20.36 2.46
N ALA A 164 2.48 21.07 3.50
CA ALA A 164 2.52 22.54 3.52
C ALA A 164 3.55 23.13 2.54
N HIS A 165 4.49 22.32 2.04
CA HIS A 165 5.52 22.70 1.07
C HIS A 165 5.20 22.23 -0.36
N ALA A 166 4.01 21.67 -0.60
CA ALA A 166 3.57 21.34 -1.95
C ALA A 166 3.45 22.61 -2.81
N THR A 167 3.94 22.54 -4.05
CA THR A 167 4.04 23.72 -4.93
C THR A 167 2.96 23.66 -6.01
N PRO A 168 2.16 24.72 -6.22
CA PRO A 168 1.30 24.82 -7.39
C PRO A 168 2.08 24.65 -8.70
N TYR A 169 1.49 23.96 -9.69
CA TYR A 169 2.14 23.84 -11.00
C TYR A 169 2.18 25.18 -11.74
N TRP A 170 1.20 26.04 -11.47
CA TRP A 170 1.04 27.34 -12.06
C TRP A 170 1.01 28.40 -10.94
N PRO A 171 1.57 29.60 -11.18
CA PRO A 171 1.54 30.71 -10.21
C PRO A 171 0.13 31.16 -9.81
#